data_AF-A0A961CRN0-F1
#
_entry.id   AF-A0A961CRN0-F1
#
_cell.length_a   1.000
_cell.length_b   1.000
_cell.length_c   1.000
_cell.angle_alpha   90.00
_cell.angle_beta   90.00
_cell.angle_gamma   90.00
#
_symmetry.space_group_name_H-M   'P 1'
#
loop_
_entity.id
_entity.type
_entity.pdbx_description
1 polymer ?
#
loop_
_entity_poly.entity_id
_entity_poly.type
_entity_poly.pdbx_seq_one_letter_code
_entity_poly.pdbx_strand_id
1 'polypeptide(L)'
;MTPLERPQSAAEARAEAEARHAEQRAERRAAFDAAYGPTAPGRPVVVVSWVITAAFALAAAAALLWPERFDAAFLILSLVLFAAGCALFLVDLVLAANRSRSDEMGIGGLFFLVGSAPPDVQRNLNGSLGAQVAVALAAAAVGFVRLGDRDLNAAAFGILVPTIALGLNGLWGVRWGLFPARADDAT
;
A
#
# COMPACT_ATOMS: atom_id res chain seq x y z
N MET A 1 21.84 45.64 27.46
CA MET A 1 20.58 45.70 26.68
C MET A 1 20.53 44.47 25.80
N THR A 2 19.94 43.39 26.30
CA THR A 2 19.71 42.17 25.53
C THR A 2 18.54 42.46 24.59
N PRO A 3 18.66 42.25 23.26
CA PRO A 3 17.55 42.50 22.34
C PRO A 3 16.36 41.63 22.76
N LEU A 4 15.19 42.25 22.93
CA LEU A 4 13.94 41.54 23.18
C LEU A 4 13.65 40.64 21.98
N GLU A 5 13.72 39.32 22.17
CA GLU A 5 13.24 38.34 21.19
C GLU A 5 11.80 38.69 20.83
N ARG A 6 11.58 39.17 19.61
CA ARG A 6 10.24 39.30 19.05
C ARG A 6 9.67 37.87 18.98
N PRO A 7 8.45 37.62 19.48
CA PRO A 7 7.83 36.31 19.33
C PRO A 7 7.76 35.98 17.84
N GLN A 8 8.30 34.82 17.44
CA GLN A 8 8.24 34.34 16.06
C GLN A 8 6.80 34.47 15.55
N SER A 9 6.67 35.13 14.40
CA SER A 9 5.37 35.23 13.73
C SER A 9 4.92 33.84 13.31
N ALA A 10 3.61 33.56 13.38
CA ALA A 10 3.05 32.30 12.89
C ALA A 10 3.42 32.03 11.41
N ALA A 11 3.71 33.07 10.62
CA ALA A 11 4.20 32.93 9.25
C ALA A 11 5.66 32.47 9.19
N GLU A 12 6.53 32.96 10.09
CA GLU A 12 7.94 32.55 10.19
C GLU A 12 8.04 31.09 10.64
N ALA A 13 7.26 30.70 11.64
CA ALA A 13 7.20 29.31 12.12
C ALA A 13 6.73 28.33 11.03
N ARG A 14 5.76 28.73 10.19
CA ARG A 14 5.31 27.93 9.03
C ARG A 14 6.39 27.82 7.96
N ALA A 15 7.04 28.93 7.62
CA ALA A 15 8.12 28.95 6.63
C ALA A 15 9.30 28.05 7.07
N GLU A 16 9.68 28.08 8.34
CA GLU A 16 10.70 27.20 8.91
C GLU A 16 10.27 25.72 8.91
N ALA A 17 8.99 25.44 9.17
CA ALA A 17 8.47 24.08 9.05
C ALA A 17 8.49 23.59 7.60
N GLU A 18 8.05 24.42 6.65
CA GLU A 18 8.07 24.11 5.21
C GLU A 18 9.50 23.87 4.69
N ALA A 19 10.46 24.70 5.12
CA ALA A 19 11.88 24.55 4.79
C ALA A 19 12.43 23.22 5.34
N ARG A 20 12.19 22.91 6.63
CA ARG A 20 12.59 21.63 7.23
C ARG A 20 11.99 20.44 6.50
N HIS A 21 10.71 20.51 6.13
CA HIS A 21 10.07 19.44 5.37
C HIS A 21 10.64 19.32 3.94
N ALA A 22 11.02 20.43 3.30
CA ALA A 22 11.64 20.42 1.99
C ALA A 22 13.04 19.78 2.03
N GLU A 23 13.83 20.14 3.03
CA GLU A 23 15.16 19.57 3.29
C GLU A 23 15.06 18.05 3.54
N GLN A 24 14.18 17.63 4.47
CA GLN A 24 13.94 16.20 4.73
C GLN A 24 13.49 15.43 3.48
N ARG A 25 12.69 16.05 2.59
CA ARG A 25 12.29 15.42 1.32
C ARG A 25 13.48 15.28 0.37
N ALA A 26 14.35 16.29 0.31
CA ALA A 26 15.55 16.27 -0.53
C ALA A 26 16.55 15.22 -0.03
N GLU A 27 16.80 15.16 1.28
CA GLU A 27 17.66 14.13 1.90
C GLU A 27 17.14 12.72 1.62
N ARG A 28 15.84 12.47 1.80
CA ARG A 28 15.24 11.17 1.48
C ARG A 28 15.36 10.84 0.01
N ARG A 29 15.17 11.81 -0.87
CA ARG A 29 15.33 11.59 -2.32
C ARG A 29 16.77 11.21 -2.64
N ALA A 30 17.74 11.92 -2.07
CA ALA A 30 19.15 11.59 -2.21
C ALA A 30 19.49 10.20 -1.66
N ALA A 31 18.89 9.79 -0.54
CA ALA A 31 19.08 8.45 0.02
C ALA A 31 18.56 7.36 -0.93
N PHE A 32 17.38 7.56 -1.53
CA PHE A 32 16.85 6.63 -2.53
C PHE A 32 17.67 6.60 -3.82
N ASP A 33 18.10 7.76 -4.30
CA ASP A 33 18.94 7.86 -5.50
C ASP A 33 20.32 7.21 -5.24
N ALA A 34 20.87 7.32 -4.03
CA ALA A 34 22.09 6.63 -3.61
C ALA A 34 21.90 5.11 -3.51
N ALA A 35 20.76 4.64 -3.01
CA ALA A 35 20.49 3.22 -2.82
C ALA A 35 20.12 2.48 -4.11
N TYR A 36 19.40 3.13 -5.04
CA TYR A 36 18.85 2.48 -6.23
C TYR A 36 19.33 3.07 -7.56
N GLY A 37 20.00 4.21 -7.55
CA GLY A 37 20.37 4.93 -8.76
C GLY A 37 19.15 5.45 -9.53
N PRO A 38 19.16 5.43 -10.87
CA PRO A 38 18.12 6.07 -11.69
C PRO A 38 16.77 5.33 -11.70
N THR A 39 16.73 4.07 -11.28
CA THR A 39 15.52 3.24 -11.35
C THR A 39 15.30 2.43 -10.09
N ALA A 40 14.16 2.66 -9.44
CA ALA A 40 13.76 1.87 -8.28
C ALA A 40 13.53 0.38 -8.64
N PRO A 41 13.93 -0.56 -7.76
CA PRO A 41 13.72 -1.98 -7.99
C PRO A 41 12.24 -2.37 -7.84
N GLY A 42 11.93 -3.63 -8.19
CA GLY A 42 10.60 -4.20 -7.95
C GLY A 42 9.52 -3.77 -8.94
N ARG A 43 9.89 -3.27 -10.13
CA ARG A 43 8.95 -3.03 -11.24
C ARG A 43 7.99 -4.21 -11.51
N PRO A 44 8.42 -5.49 -11.48
CA PRO A 44 7.50 -6.61 -11.63
C PRO A 44 6.38 -6.65 -10.57
N VAL A 45 6.67 -6.28 -9.32
CA VAL A 45 5.66 -6.25 -8.23
C VAL A 45 4.61 -5.18 -8.51
N VAL A 46 5.03 -4.00 -8.97
CA VAL A 46 4.13 -2.92 -9.39
C VAL A 46 3.22 -3.37 -10.55
N VAL A 47 3.80 -4.01 -11.57
CA VAL A 47 3.05 -4.52 -12.73
C VAL A 47 2.05 -5.60 -12.30
N VAL A 48 2.49 -6.57 -11.50
CA VAL A 48 1.62 -7.64 -10.99
C VAL A 48 0.46 -7.06 -10.18
N SER A 49 0.72 -6.05 -9.32
CA SER A 49 -0.33 -5.40 -8.55
C SER A 49 -1.41 -4.79 -9.44
N TRP A 50 -1.01 -4.02 -10.46
CA TRP A 50 -1.96 -3.43 -11.41
C TRP A 50 -2.67 -4.45 -12.30
N VAL A 51 -1.99 -5.53 -12.72
CA VAL A 51 -2.62 -6.62 -13.48
C VAL A 51 -3.69 -7.31 -12.64
N ILE A 52 -3.41 -7.61 -11.37
CA ILE A 52 -4.39 -8.19 -10.45
C ILE A 52 -5.55 -7.22 -10.22
N THR A 53 -5.27 -5.94 -10.01
CA THR A 53 -6.33 -4.91 -9.87
C THR A 53 -7.22 -4.84 -11.10
N ALA A 54 -6.65 -4.84 -12.31
CA ALA A 54 -7.41 -4.82 -13.55
C ALA A 54 -8.25 -6.09 -13.73
N ALA A 55 -7.67 -7.27 -13.48
CA ALA A 55 -8.38 -8.53 -13.55
C ALA A 55 -9.55 -8.59 -12.54
N PHE A 56 -9.32 -8.13 -11.31
CA PHE A 56 -10.36 -8.02 -10.29
C PHE A 56 -11.48 -7.08 -10.69
N ALA A 57 -11.15 -5.88 -11.20
CA ALA A 57 -12.14 -4.91 -11.66
C ALA A 57 -12.99 -5.44 -12.83
N LEU A 58 -12.37 -6.12 -13.79
CA LEU A 58 -13.07 -6.76 -14.90
C LEU A 58 -13.98 -7.90 -14.42
N ALA A 59 -13.50 -8.73 -13.49
CA ALA A 59 -14.30 -9.81 -12.91
C ALA A 59 -15.50 -9.25 -12.11
N ALA A 60 -15.29 -8.18 -11.33
CA ALA A 60 -16.35 -7.50 -10.60
C ALA A 60 -17.40 -6.93 -11.57
N ALA A 61 -16.98 -6.26 -12.63
CA ALA A 61 -17.88 -5.75 -13.65
C ALA A 61 -18.69 -6.87 -14.33
N ALA A 62 -18.03 -7.99 -14.69
CA ALA A 62 -18.68 -9.14 -15.29
C ALA A 62 -19.73 -9.78 -14.36
N ALA A 63 -19.41 -9.94 -13.08
CA ALA A 63 -20.36 -10.44 -12.06
C ALA A 63 -21.55 -9.49 -11.88
N LEU A 64 -21.32 -8.16 -11.88
CA LEU A 64 -22.39 -7.18 -11.76
C LEU A 64 -23.31 -7.11 -12.99
N LEU A 65 -22.80 -7.42 -14.19
CA LEU A 65 -23.56 -7.36 -15.45
C LEU A 65 -24.29 -8.67 -15.74
N TRP A 66 -23.67 -9.81 -15.43
CA TRP A 66 -24.20 -11.15 -15.71
C TRP A 66 -23.99 -12.09 -14.51
N PRO A 67 -24.70 -11.86 -13.39
CA PRO A 67 -24.49 -12.59 -12.13
C PRO A 67 -24.66 -14.11 -12.29
N GLU A 68 -25.72 -14.54 -12.98
CA GLU A 68 -26.03 -15.96 -13.28
C GLU A 68 -24.85 -16.74 -13.90
N ARG A 69 -23.93 -16.05 -14.57
CA ARG A 69 -22.80 -16.67 -15.27
C ARG A 69 -21.47 -16.51 -14.53
N PHE A 70 -21.28 -15.44 -13.77
CA PHE A 70 -19.97 -15.06 -13.25
C PHE A 70 -19.87 -15.01 -11.72
N ASP A 71 -20.97 -15.10 -10.96
CA ASP A 71 -20.92 -15.00 -9.49
C ASP A 71 -20.02 -16.05 -8.85
N ALA A 72 -20.17 -17.32 -9.25
CA ALA A 72 -19.32 -18.40 -8.74
C ALA A 72 -17.84 -18.20 -9.11
N ALA A 73 -17.56 -17.75 -10.34
CA ALA A 73 -16.20 -17.49 -10.79
C ALA A 73 -15.57 -16.30 -10.04
N PHE A 74 -16.34 -15.24 -9.81
CA PHE A 74 -15.92 -14.06 -9.05
C PHE A 74 -15.65 -14.40 -7.58
N LEU A 75 -16.53 -15.21 -6.98
CA LEU A 75 -16.34 -15.71 -5.62
C LEU A 75 -15.04 -16.52 -5.51
N ILE A 76 -14.83 -17.49 -6.39
CA ILE A 76 -13.62 -18.31 -6.42
C ILE A 76 -12.38 -17.43 -6.61
N LEU A 77 -12.40 -16.50 -7.56
CA LEU A 77 -11.31 -15.56 -7.78
C LEU A 77 -11.01 -14.75 -6.51
N SER A 78 -12.05 -14.23 -5.85
CA SER A 78 -11.91 -13.42 -4.64
C SER A 78 -11.27 -14.23 -3.50
N LEU A 79 -11.68 -15.48 -3.32
CA LEU A 79 -11.11 -16.38 -2.32
C LEU A 79 -9.66 -16.77 -2.64
N VAL A 80 -9.33 -17.01 -3.92
CA VAL A 80 -7.96 -17.31 -4.35
C VAL A 80 -7.04 -16.11 -4.12
N LEU A 81 -7.46 -14.91 -4.52
CA LEU A 81 -6.69 -13.68 -4.31
C LEU A 81 -6.54 -13.38 -2.82
N PHE A 82 -7.58 -13.58 -2.03
CA PHE A 82 -7.52 -13.44 -0.57
C PHE A 82 -6.53 -14.42 0.06
N ALA A 83 -6.62 -15.71 -0.27
CA ALA A 83 -5.71 -16.73 0.25
C ALA A 83 -4.25 -16.46 -0.14
N ALA A 84 -4.02 -16.06 -1.39
CA ALA A 84 -2.69 -15.64 -1.86
C ALA A 84 -2.20 -14.40 -1.12
N GLY A 85 -3.07 -13.43 -0.84
CA GLY A 85 -2.76 -12.24 -0.04
C GLY A 85 -2.37 -12.59 1.39
N CYS A 86 -3.10 -13.49 2.05
CA CYS A 86 -2.73 -13.98 3.37
C CYS A 86 -1.39 -14.71 3.36
N ALA A 87 -1.12 -15.54 2.35
CA ALA A 87 0.17 -16.21 2.23
C ALA A 87 1.32 -15.21 2.07
N LEU A 88 1.17 -14.19 1.23
CA LEU A 88 2.15 -13.11 1.09
C LEU A 88 2.33 -12.36 2.41
N PHE A 89 1.23 -12.01 3.09
CA PHE A 89 1.28 -11.30 4.36
C PHE A 89 2.05 -12.09 5.42
N LEU A 90 1.86 -13.41 5.52
CA LEU A 90 2.63 -14.26 6.43
C LEU A 90 4.11 -14.31 6.07
N VAL A 91 4.43 -14.40 4.78
CA VAL A 91 5.82 -14.34 4.30
C VAL A 91 6.45 -12.99 4.68
N ASP A 92 5.74 -11.89 4.48
CA ASP A 92 6.22 -10.55 4.81
C ASP A 92 6.46 -10.39 6.30
N LEU A 93 5.57 -10.90 7.16
CA LEU A 93 5.76 -10.87 8.61
C LEU A 93 7.00 -11.65 9.04
N VAL A 94 7.24 -12.85 8.49
CA VAL A 94 8.43 -13.64 8.82
C VAL A 94 9.70 -12.94 8.37
N LEU A 95 9.72 -12.40 7.15
CA LEU A 95 10.87 -11.68 6.62
C LEU A 95 11.12 -10.37 7.37
N ALA A 96 10.07 -9.62 7.71
CA ALA A 96 10.15 -8.38 8.46
C ALA A 96 10.62 -8.63 9.90
N ALA A 97 10.16 -9.70 10.56
CA ALA A 97 10.62 -10.05 11.90
C ALA A 97 12.11 -10.40 11.95
N ASN A 98 12.66 -11.00 10.88
CA ASN A 98 14.09 -11.23 10.79
C ASN A 98 14.86 -9.93 10.58
N ARG A 99 14.35 -9.05 9.71
CA ARG A 99 14.97 -7.76 9.37
C ARG A 99 14.82 -6.71 10.46
N SER A 100 13.78 -6.79 11.29
CA SER A 100 13.55 -5.85 12.41
C SER A 100 14.59 -5.94 13.53
N ARG A 101 15.50 -6.93 13.44
CA ARG A 101 16.66 -7.05 14.34
C ARG A 101 17.70 -5.97 14.06
N SER A 102 17.89 -5.59 12.79
CA SER A 102 18.83 -4.54 12.36
C SER A 102 18.14 -3.23 12.01
N ASP A 103 16.86 -3.28 11.63
CA ASP A 103 16.15 -2.14 11.06
C ASP A 103 14.92 -1.75 11.90
N GLU A 104 14.65 -0.46 12.04
CA GLU A 104 13.42 0.05 12.67
C GLU A 104 12.25 -0.02 11.68
N MET A 105 11.62 -1.19 11.63
CA MET A 105 10.53 -1.47 10.71
C MET A 105 9.16 -1.16 11.32
N GLY A 106 8.57 -0.02 10.92
CA GLY A 106 7.18 0.32 11.23
C GLY A 106 6.18 -0.28 10.24
N ILE A 107 4.97 -0.61 10.70
CA ILE A 107 3.86 -1.14 9.87
C ILE A 107 3.53 -0.20 8.71
N GLY A 108 3.55 1.12 8.95
CA GLY A 108 3.31 2.13 7.91
C GLY A 108 4.36 2.10 6.79
N GLY A 109 5.64 1.92 7.15
CA GLY A 109 6.72 1.76 6.18
C GLY A 109 6.68 0.41 5.47
N LEU A 110 6.24 -0.66 6.15
CA LEU A 110 6.19 -1.99 5.56
C LEU A 110 5.02 -2.16 4.57
N PHE A 111 3.78 -1.86 4.99
CA PHE A 111 2.58 -2.18 4.21
C PHE A 111 2.00 -0.99 3.43
N PHE A 112 2.38 0.24 3.78
CA PHE A 112 1.97 1.45 3.05
C PHE A 112 3.14 2.21 2.45
N LEU A 113 4.35 1.65 2.58
CA LEU A 113 5.58 2.17 2.00
C LEU A 113 5.91 3.60 2.42
N VAL A 114 5.38 4.03 3.59
CA VAL A 114 5.54 5.38 4.10
C VAL A 114 6.99 5.60 4.51
N GLY A 115 7.69 6.42 3.73
CA GLY A 115 9.09 6.77 3.98
C GLY A 115 10.10 5.67 3.65
N SER A 116 9.65 4.47 3.30
CA SER A 116 10.52 3.32 2.99
C SER A 116 10.71 3.08 1.49
N ALA A 117 9.86 3.67 0.65
CA ALA A 117 9.94 3.53 -0.81
C ALA A 117 10.07 4.89 -1.51
N PRO A 118 10.67 4.93 -2.72
CA PRO A 118 10.59 6.08 -3.59
C PRO A 118 9.13 6.46 -3.87
N PRO A 119 8.80 7.77 -3.99
CA PRO A 119 7.42 8.23 -4.12
C PRO A 119 6.65 7.59 -5.27
N ASP A 120 7.31 7.30 -6.39
CA ASP A 120 6.65 6.71 -7.55
C ASP A 120 6.21 5.26 -7.29
N VAL A 121 7.06 4.47 -6.61
CA VAL A 121 6.69 3.11 -6.21
C VAL A 121 5.57 3.14 -5.19
N GLN A 122 5.70 3.98 -4.16
CA GLN A 122 4.69 4.14 -3.11
C GLN A 122 3.33 4.51 -3.72
N ARG A 123 3.29 5.50 -4.62
CA ARG A 123 2.05 5.95 -5.28
C ARG A 123 1.43 4.87 -6.15
N ASN A 124 2.23 4.11 -6.90
CA ASN A 124 1.70 3.05 -7.75
C ASN A 124 1.11 1.90 -6.94
N LEU A 125 1.83 1.42 -5.93
CA LEU A 125 1.40 0.30 -5.11
C LEU A 125 0.21 0.68 -4.24
N ASN A 126 0.24 1.81 -3.52
CA ASN A 126 -0.93 2.30 -2.79
C ASN A 126 -2.08 2.73 -3.71
N GLY A 127 -1.79 3.21 -4.92
CA GLY A 127 -2.81 3.53 -5.91
C GLY A 127 -3.56 2.28 -6.36
N SER A 128 -2.85 1.18 -6.61
CA SER A 128 -3.47 -0.10 -6.96
C SER A 128 -4.29 -0.69 -5.80
N LEU A 129 -3.82 -0.54 -4.55
CA LEU A 129 -4.56 -0.91 -3.34
C LEU A 129 -5.83 -0.08 -3.20
N GLY A 130 -5.73 1.25 -3.33
CA GLY A 130 -6.87 2.16 -3.27
C GLY A 130 -7.91 1.86 -4.36
N ALA A 131 -7.47 1.53 -5.56
CA ALA A 131 -8.34 1.09 -6.65
C ALA A 131 -9.07 -0.23 -6.31
N GLN A 132 -8.38 -1.23 -5.74
CA GLN A 132 -9.04 -2.47 -5.31
C GLN A 132 -10.07 -2.21 -4.21
N VAL A 133 -9.76 -1.39 -3.22
CA VAL A 133 -10.71 -1.00 -2.17
C VAL A 133 -11.94 -0.33 -2.77
N ALA A 134 -11.76 0.64 -3.67
CA ALA A 134 -12.87 1.34 -4.32
C ALA A 134 -13.76 0.38 -5.14
N VAL A 135 -13.15 -0.50 -5.94
CA VAL A 135 -13.88 -1.51 -6.72
C VAL A 135 -14.63 -2.48 -5.81
N ALA A 136 -13.99 -2.98 -4.75
CA ALA A 136 -14.60 -3.92 -3.81
C ALA A 136 -15.81 -3.32 -3.10
N LEU A 137 -15.69 -2.08 -2.60
CA LEU A 137 -16.79 -1.37 -1.95
C LEU A 137 -17.93 -1.08 -2.94
N ALA A 138 -17.61 -0.64 -4.15
CA ALA A 138 -18.62 -0.39 -5.18
C ALA A 138 -19.36 -1.67 -5.57
N ALA A 139 -18.65 -2.76 -5.81
CA ALA A 139 -19.24 -4.05 -6.16
C ALA A 139 -20.12 -4.60 -5.03
N ALA A 140 -19.64 -4.55 -3.78
CA ALA A 140 -20.39 -5.00 -2.63
C ALA A 140 -21.67 -4.18 -2.41
N ALA A 141 -21.59 -2.85 -2.54
CA ALA A 141 -22.75 -1.96 -2.39
C ALA A 141 -23.79 -2.18 -3.49
N VAL A 142 -23.38 -2.29 -4.75
CA VAL A 142 -24.28 -2.56 -5.87
C VAL A 142 -24.90 -3.95 -5.76
N GLY A 143 -24.09 -4.96 -5.41
CA GLY A 143 -24.59 -6.31 -5.14
C GLY A 143 -25.64 -6.30 -4.03
N PHE A 144 -25.38 -5.58 -2.94
CA PHE A 144 -26.30 -5.47 -1.79
C PHE A 144 -27.66 -4.88 -2.17
N VAL A 145 -27.69 -3.82 -2.96
CA VAL A 145 -28.93 -3.16 -3.41
C VAL A 145 -29.80 -4.09 -4.28
N ARG A 146 -29.20 -5.10 -4.91
CA ARG A 146 -29.90 -6.03 -5.81
C ARG A 146 -30.34 -7.34 -5.15
N LEU A 147 -30.06 -7.54 -3.86
CA LEU A 147 -30.40 -8.79 -3.15
C LEU A 147 -31.90 -8.91 -2.87
N GLY A 148 -32.46 -10.07 -3.18
CA GLY A 148 -33.71 -10.54 -2.58
C GLY A 148 -33.47 -11.25 -1.24
N ASP A 149 -34.55 -11.57 -0.52
CA ASP A 149 -34.52 -12.10 0.87
C ASP A 149 -33.77 -13.45 1.05
N ARG A 150 -33.37 -14.14 -0.03
CA ARG A 150 -32.72 -15.46 0.02
C ARG A 150 -31.43 -15.59 -0.77
N ASP A 151 -30.92 -14.49 -1.34
CA ASP A 151 -29.76 -14.54 -2.23
C ASP A 151 -28.44 -14.30 -1.49
N LEU A 152 -27.41 -15.03 -1.89
CA LEU A 152 -26.04 -14.81 -1.43
C LEU A 152 -25.43 -13.64 -2.22
N ASN A 153 -24.87 -12.64 -1.54
CA ASN A 153 -24.12 -11.57 -2.19
C ASN A 153 -22.70 -12.03 -2.56
N ALA A 154 -22.54 -12.72 -3.69
CA ALA A 154 -21.22 -13.12 -4.18
C ALA A 154 -20.27 -11.91 -4.37
N ALA A 155 -20.81 -10.75 -4.77
CA ALA A 155 -20.03 -9.51 -4.97
C ALA A 155 -19.42 -8.98 -3.66
N ALA A 156 -20.02 -9.25 -2.50
CA ALA A 156 -19.49 -8.82 -1.20
C ALA A 156 -18.14 -9.47 -0.86
N PHE A 157 -17.86 -10.68 -1.37
CA PHE A 157 -16.58 -11.35 -1.16
C PHE A 157 -15.40 -10.60 -1.80
N GLY A 158 -15.68 -9.68 -2.73
CA GLY A 158 -14.68 -8.76 -3.28
C GLY A 158 -13.97 -7.92 -2.21
N ILE A 159 -14.60 -7.69 -1.05
CA ILE A 159 -14.00 -6.97 0.10
C ILE A 159 -12.72 -7.64 0.62
N LEU A 160 -12.54 -8.94 0.36
CA LEU A 160 -11.36 -9.68 0.78
C LEU A 160 -10.15 -9.44 -0.14
N VAL A 161 -10.39 -9.05 -1.39
CA VAL A 161 -9.36 -8.96 -2.44
C VAL A 161 -8.24 -7.97 -2.13
N PRO A 162 -8.48 -6.76 -1.57
CA PRO A 162 -7.41 -5.80 -1.23
C PRO A 162 -6.25 -6.37 -0.40
N THR A 163 -6.45 -7.49 0.29
CA THR A 163 -5.40 -8.25 1.00
C THR A 163 -4.22 -8.60 0.09
N ILE A 164 -4.44 -8.94 -1.19
CA ILE A 164 -3.35 -9.25 -2.13
C ILE A 164 -2.50 -8.02 -2.43
N ALA A 165 -3.13 -6.85 -2.64
CA ALA A 165 -2.39 -5.61 -2.87
C ALA A 165 -1.59 -5.21 -1.63
N LEU A 166 -2.16 -5.38 -0.43
CA LEU A 166 -1.45 -5.13 0.82
C LEU A 166 -0.24 -6.06 0.99
N GLY A 167 -0.38 -7.34 0.66
CA GLY A 167 0.75 -8.29 0.65
C GLY A 167 1.81 -7.97 -0.41
N LEU A 168 1.43 -7.44 -1.58
CA LEU A 168 2.42 -6.98 -2.58
C LEU A 168 3.17 -5.72 -2.11
N ASN A 169 2.49 -4.82 -1.38
CA ASN A 169 3.16 -3.69 -0.72
C ASN A 169 4.18 -4.19 0.30
N GLY A 170 3.77 -5.10 1.19
CA GLY A 170 4.65 -5.70 2.19
C GLY A 170 5.84 -6.40 1.55
N LEU A 171 5.61 -7.17 0.48
CA LEU A 171 6.67 -7.86 -0.26
C LEU A 171 7.69 -6.90 -0.86
N TRP A 172 7.24 -5.78 -1.42
CA TRP A 172 8.16 -4.75 -1.91
C TRP A 172 8.92 -4.10 -0.75
N GLY A 173 8.19 -3.73 0.31
CA GLY A 173 8.73 -3.06 1.49
C GLY A 173 9.81 -3.90 2.18
N VAL A 174 9.56 -5.18 2.41
CA VAL A 174 10.50 -6.06 3.10
C VAL A 174 11.75 -6.35 2.27
N ARG A 175 11.62 -6.50 0.95
CA ARG A 175 12.74 -6.83 0.06
C ARG A 175 13.62 -5.65 -0.28
N TRP A 176 13.04 -4.48 -0.50
CA TRP A 176 13.77 -3.32 -1.01
C TRP A 176 13.64 -2.08 -0.16
N GLY A 177 12.60 -1.96 0.68
CA GLY A 177 12.33 -0.73 1.41
C GLY A 177 13.51 -0.29 2.27
N LEU A 178 13.82 1.00 2.28
CA LEU A 178 14.84 1.57 3.15
C LEU A 178 14.23 1.87 4.51
N PHE A 179 14.79 1.28 5.56
CA PHE A 179 14.39 1.54 6.94
C PHE A 179 15.59 2.09 7.72
N PRO A 180 15.37 2.95 8.72
CA PRO A 180 16.44 3.39 9.61
C PRO A 180 17.08 2.19 10.30
N ALA A 181 18.39 2.26 10.54
CA ALA A 181 19.08 1.29 11.38
C ALA A 181 18.58 1.37 12.82
N ARG A 182 18.59 0.24 13.52
CA ARG A 182 18.18 0.15 14.92
C ARG A 182 19.18 0.88 15.82
N ALA A 183 18.67 1.69 16.75
CA ALA A 183 19.50 2.52 17.65
C ALA A 183 20.48 1.71 18.52
N ASP A 184 20.16 0.46 18.83
CA ASP A 184 20.98 -0.42 19.68
C ASP A 184 22.32 -0.83 19.04
N ASP A 185 22.46 -0.69 17.71
CA ASP A 185 23.65 -1.05 16.93
C ASP A 185 24.54 0.18 16.59
N ALA A 186 24.15 1.39 17.03
CA ALA A 186 24.83 2.64 16.71
C ALA A 186 25.89 3.05 17.77
N THR A 187 26.23 2.16 18.70
CA THR A 187 27.29 2.32 19.72
C THR A 187 28.44 1.38 19.48
#